data_AF-A0A941YJM1-F1
#
_entry.id   AF-A0A941YJM1-F1
#
_cell.length_a   1.000
_cell.length_b   1.000
_cell.length_c   1.000
_cell.angle_alpha   90.00
_cell.angle_beta   90.00
_cell.angle_gamma   90.00
#
_symmetry.space_group_name_H-M   'P 1'
#
loop_
_entity.id
_entity.type
_entity.pdbx_description
1 polymer ?
#
loop_
_entity_poly.entity_id
_entity_poly.type
_entity_poly.pdbx_seq_one_letter_code
_entity_poly.pdbx_strand_id
1 'polypeptide(L)'
;MSTDFSRRDVLRSSGVLAVGLMAPPWLSAVAKADVVRSARGESVDPDTTIVVIQLSGGNDGLNTVVPYNLAAYYDARKTLAIPREKALDL
;
A
#
# COMPACT_ATOMS: atom_id res chain seq x y z
N MET A 1 0.17 -5.35 39.73
CA MET A 1 -0.01 -5.57 38.28
C MET A 1 -1.10 -4.60 37.83
N SER A 2 -0.71 -3.37 37.47
CA SER A 2 -1.65 -2.32 37.05
C SER A 2 -1.97 -2.52 35.57
N THR A 3 -3.18 -2.97 35.28
CA THR A 3 -3.74 -3.08 33.93
C THR A 3 -4.40 -1.75 33.56
N ASP A 4 -3.61 -0.71 33.33
CA ASP A 4 -4.15 0.57 32.91
C ASP A 4 -4.16 0.64 31.38
N PHE A 5 -5.33 0.38 30.79
CA PHE A 5 -5.56 0.56 29.35
C PHE A 5 -5.26 2.00 28.95
N SER A 6 -4.31 2.20 28.03
CA SER A 6 -4.02 3.53 27.49
C SER A 6 -5.09 3.95 26.50
N ARG A 7 -5.33 5.26 26.37
CA ARG A 7 -6.10 5.83 25.24
C ARG A 7 -5.58 5.34 23.89
N ARG A 8 -4.27 5.08 23.80
CA ARG A 8 -3.61 4.53 22.61
C ARG A 8 -4.01 3.08 22.34
N ASP A 9 -4.14 2.27 23.38
CA ASP A 9 -4.55 0.87 23.25
C ASP A 9 -6.01 0.79 22.79
N VAL A 10 -6.86 1.69 23.30
CA VAL A 10 -8.24 1.84 22.82
C VAL A 10 -8.29 2.24 21.35
N LEU A 11 -7.54 3.28 20.94
CA LEU A 11 -7.48 3.72 19.54
C LEU A 11 -6.94 2.64 18.59
N ARG A 12 -5.93 1.88 19.04
CA ARG A 12 -5.35 0.80 18.26
C ARG A 12 -6.35 -0.35 18.09
N SER A 13 -7.03 -0.72 19.18
CA SER A 13 -8.02 -1.79 19.18
C SER A 13 -9.26 -1.44 18.35
N SER A 14 -9.79 -0.22 18.51
CA SER A 14 -10.97 0.25 17.77
C SER A 14 -10.67 0.53 16.30
N GLY A 15 -9.48 1.05 15.99
CA GLY A 15 -9.02 1.26 14.62
C GLY A 15 -8.92 -0.04 13.81
N VAL A 16 -8.36 -1.10 14.41
CA VAL A 16 -8.26 -2.42 13.75
C VAL A 16 -9.65 -2.99 13.42
N LEU A 17 -10.63 -2.84 14.33
CA LEU A 17 -11.98 -3.35 14.13
C LEU A 17 -12.72 -2.64 12.99
N ALA A 18 -12.61 -1.30 12.92
CA ALA A 18 -13.23 -0.49 11.87
C ALA A 18 -12.62 -0.74 10.49
N VAL A 19 -11.28 -0.85 10.42
CA VAL A 19 -10.57 -1.21 9.19
C VAL A 19 -11.00 -2.59 8.71
N GLY A 20 -11.09 -3.60 9.59
CA GLY A 20 -11.45 -4.96 9.19
C GLY A 20 -12.83 -5.12 8.54
N LEU A 21 -13.80 -4.23 8.85
CA LEU A 21 -15.16 -4.28 8.30
C LEU A 21 -15.32 -3.54 6.97
N MET A 22 -14.48 -2.53 6.72
CA MET A 22 -14.62 -1.60 5.57
C MET A 22 -13.47 -1.69 4.57
N ALA A 23 -12.37 -2.35 4.93
CA ALA A 23 -11.19 -2.46 4.09
C ALA A 23 -11.39 -3.42 2.91
N PRO A 24 -10.79 -3.14 1.75
CA PRO A 24 -10.67 -4.10 0.67
C PRO A 24 -10.06 -5.43 1.15
N PRO A 25 -10.43 -6.59 0.57
CA PRO A 25 -9.98 -7.90 1.05
C PRO A 25 -8.47 -8.05 1.21
N TRP A 26 -7.67 -7.42 0.33
CA TRP A 26 -6.22 -7.44 0.41
C TRP A 26 -5.68 -6.72 1.65
N LEU A 27 -6.28 -5.59 2.03
CA LEU A 27 -5.86 -4.81 3.20
C LEU A 27 -6.28 -5.53 4.50
N SER A 28 -7.46 -6.14 4.50
CA SER A 28 -7.90 -7.01 5.61
C SER A 28 -6.99 -8.23 5.80
N ALA A 29 -6.37 -8.76 4.75
CA ALA A 29 -5.39 -9.83 4.85
C ALA A 29 -4.10 -9.38 5.56
N VAL A 30 -3.63 -8.16 5.28
CA VAL A 30 -2.46 -7.56 5.98
C VAL A 30 -2.77 -7.35 7.47
N ALA A 31 -3.93 -6.78 7.80
CA ALA A 31 -4.34 -6.58 9.19
C ALA A 31 -4.44 -7.90 9.98
N LYS A 32 -5.00 -8.94 9.37
CA LYS A 32 -5.05 -10.29 9.98
C LYS A 32 -3.66 -10.86 10.22
N ALA A 33 -2.73 -10.70 9.26
CA ALA A 33 -1.36 -11.14 9.43
C ALA A 33 -0.68 -10.44 10.61
N ASP A 34 -0.90 -9.13 10.77
CA ASP A 34 -0.33 -8.34 11.88
C ASP A 34 -0.88 -8.75 13.26
N VAL A 35 -2.20 -9.06 13.33
CA VAL A 35 -2.82 -9.61 14.55
C VAL A 35 -2.24 -10.97 14.91
N VAL A 36 -2.06 -11.88 13.94
CA VAL A 36 -1.44 -13.20 14.18
C VAL A 36 0.00 -13.04 14.65
N ARG A 37 0.75 -12.10 14.05
CA ARG A 37 2.13 -11.79 14.42
C ARG A 37 2.24 -11.30 15.86
N SER A 38 1.37 -10.36 16.23
CA SER A 38 1.28 -9.81 17.59
C SER A 38 0.92 -10.89 18.61
N ALA A 39 -0.02 -11.79 18.29
CA ALA A 39 -0.41 -12.90 19.16
C ALA A 39 0.72 -13.91 19.43
N ARG A 40 1.71 -14.00 18.52
CA ARG A 40 2.92 -14.83 18.68
C ARG A 40 4.03 -14.13 19.47
N GLY A 41 3.83 -12.88 19.90
CA GLY A 41 4.85 -12.08 20.57
C GLY A 41 5.96 -11.59 19.64
N GLU A 42 5.74 -11.67 18.32
CA GLU A 42 6.67 -11.13 17.34
C GLU A 42 6.51 -9.61 17.28
N SER A 43 7.62 -8.87 17.43
CA SER A 43 7.65 -7.42 17.21
C SER A 43 7.93 -7.12 15.75
N VAL A 44 7.22 -6.15 15.17
CA VAL A 44 7.58 -5.54 13.89
C VAL A 44 8.77 -4.61 14.14
N ASP A 45 9.82 -4.74 13.33
CA ASP A 45 10.93 -3.79 13.34
C ASP A 45 10.40 -2.40 12.99
N PRO A 46 10.54 -1.39 13.87
CA PRO A 46 10.06 -0.04 13.59
C PRO A 46 10.67 0.58 12.33
N ASP A 47 11.87 0.13 11.93
CA ASP A 47 12.54 0.60 10.71
C ASP A 47 12.04 -0.11 9.45
N THR A 48 11.22 -1.16 9.58
CA THR A 48 10.63 -1.91 8.46
C THR A 48 9.16 -1.51 8.28
N THR A 49 8.95 -0.33 7.69
CA THR A 49 7.61 0.19 7.37
C THR A 49 7.35 0.15 5.86
N ILE A 50 6.28 -0.54 5.45
CA ILE A 50 5.78 -0.51 4.07
C ILE A 50 4.57 0.42 4.01
N VAL A 51 4.66 1.46 3.20
CA VAL A 51 3.55 2.39 2.93
C VAL A 51 2.91 2.00 1.60
N VAL A 52 1.64 1.58 1.63
CA VAL A 52 0.87 1.24 0.43
C VAL A 52 -0.10 2.36 0.11
N ILE A 53 0.02 2.96 -1.06
CA ILE A 53 -0.88 4.01 -1.56
C ILE A 53 -1.71 3.45 -2.71
N GLN A 54 -3.01 3.23 -2.48
CA GLN A 54 -3.95 2.85 -3.52
C GLN A 54 -4.45 4.11 -4.24
N LEU A 55 -4.05 4.27 -5.51
CA LEU A 55 -4.61 5.30 -6.38
C LEU A 55 -5.60 4.63 -7.34
N SER A 56 -6.90 4.85 -7.14
CA SER A 56 -7.93 4.32 -8.04
C SER A 56 -7.83 4.99 -9.41
N GLY A 57 -7.23 4.30 -10.38
CA GLY A 57 -7.08 4.75 -11.77
C GLY A 57 -5.91 5.70 -12.04
N GLY A 58 -5.31 6.31 -11.02
CA GLY A 58 -4.22 7.30 -11.20
C GLY A 58 -2.86 6.68 -11.54
N ASN A 59 -2.56 5.50 -11.00
CA ASN A 59 -1.31 4.78 -11.27
C ASN A 59 -1.64 3.38 -11.82
N ASP A 60 -1.28 3.14 -13.07
CA ASP A 60 -1.38 1.85 -13.72
C ASP A 60 0.01 1.38 -14.18
N GLY A 61 0.06 0.19 -14.80
CA GLY A 61 1.32 -0.38 -15.28
C GLY A 61 2.05 0.49 -16.30
N LEU A 62 1.33 1.26 -17.12
CA LEU A 62 1.92 2.12 -18.16
C LEU A 62 2.45 3.45 -17.61
N ASN A 63 1.94 3.91 -16.45
CA ASN A 63 2.50 5.04 -15.71
C ASN A 63 3.63 4.62 -14.74
N THR A 64 3.67 3.36 -14.30
CA THR A 64 4.70 2.84 -13.39
C THR A 64 5.96 2.39 -14.13
N VAL A 65 5.82 1.54 -15.15
CA VAL A 65 6.92 1.08 -16.01
C VAL A 65 6.57 1.43 -17.44
N VAL A 66 7.10 2.55 -17.91
CA VAL A 66 6.77 3.10 -19.23
C VAL A 66 7.41 2.25 -20.33
N PRO A 67 6.62 1.60 -21.21
CA PRO A 67 7.17 0.83 -22.32
C PRO A 67 7.52 1.76 -23.50
N TYR A 68 8.55 2.58 -23.32
CA TYR A 68 8.95 3.66 -24.24
C TYR A 68 9.34 3.20 -25.65
N ASN A 69 9.49 1.89 -25.87
CA ASN A 69 9.81 1.28 -27.16
C ASN A 69 8.58 0.75 -27.92
N LEU A 70 7.38 0.79 -27.34
CA LEU A 70 6.16 0.31 -27.98
C LEU A 70 5.39 1.48 -28.62
N ALA A 71 5.18 1.44 -29.94
CA ALA A 71 4.39 2.47 -30.64
C ALA A 71 2.95 2.58 -30.08
N ALA A 72 2.33 1.45 -29.75
CA ALA A 72 0.99 1.40 -29.18
C ALA A 72 0.84 2.19 -27.85
N TYR A 73 1.93 2.39 -27.10
CA TYR A 73 1.91 3.24 -25.91
C TYR A 73 1.63 4.69 -26.27
N TYR A 74 2.32 5.23 -27.28
CA TYR A 74 2.13 6.61 -27.74
C TYR A 74 0.74 6.83 -28.34
N ASP A 75 0.22 5.84 -29.07
CA ASP A 75 -1.14 5.87 -29.61
C ASP A 75 -2.20 5.91 -28.52
N ALA A 76 -2.03 5.10 -27.47
CA ALA A 76 -2.94 5.03 -26.33
C ALA A 76 -2.82 6.23 -25.36
N ARG A 77 -1.68 6.93 -25.36
CA ARG A 77 -1.33 7.97 -24.37
C ARG A 77 -0.99 9.32 -24.98
N LYS A 78 -1.77 9.78 -25.96
CA LYS A 78 -1.51 11.03 -26.70
C LYS A 78 -1.18 12.26 -25.84
N THR A 79 -1.76 12.37 -24.65
CA THR A 79 -1.52 13.50 -23.71
C THR A 79 -0.59 13.17 -22.55
N LEU A 80 -0.34 11.88 -22.26
CA LEU A 80 0.37 11.42 -21.07
C LEU A 80 1.68 10.69 -21.39
N ALA A 81 1.95 10.37 -22.67
CA ALA A 81 3.11 9.62 -23.07
C ALA A 81 4.40 10.37 -22.73
N ILE A 82 5.35 9.67 -22.10
CA ILE A 82 6.69 10.20 -21.89
C ILE A 82 7.49 10.07 -23.21
N PRO A 83 8.08 11.16 -23.74
CA PRO A 83 8.96 11.10 -24.91
C PRO A 83 10.14 10.16 -24.66
N ARG A 84 10.53 9.40 -25.68
CA ARG A 84 11.59 8.38 -25.56
C ARG A 84 12.90 8.96 -25.01
N GLU A 85 13.23 10.17 -25.41
CA GLU A 85 14.46 10.87 -25.04
C GLU A 85 14.48 11.31 -23.57
N LYS A 86 13.31 11.30 -22.90
CA LYS A 86 13.17 11.62 -21.48
C LYS A 86 13.07 10.37 -20.58
N ALA A 87 12.97 9.19 -21.17
CA ALA A 87 12.96 7.94 -20.41
C ALA A 87 14.37 7.64 -19.88
N LEU A 88 14.46 7.18 -18.63
CA LEU A 88 15.69 6.59 -18.10
C LEU A 88 15.88 5.22 -18.74
N ASP A 89 17.05 5.00 -19.32
CA ASP A 89 17.49 3.69 -19.77
C ASP A 89 18.15 3.00 -18.58
N LEU A 90 17.41 2.08 -17.95
CA LEU A 90 17.80 1.33 -16.75
C LEU A 90 18.41 -0.03 -17.10
#